data_AF-A0A1X7BYM4-F1
#
_entry.id   AF-A0A1X7BYM4-F1
#
_cell.length_a   1.000
_cell.length_b   1.000
_cell.length_c   1.000
_cell.angle_alpha   90.00
_cell.angle_beta   90.00
_cell.angle_gamma   90.00
#
_symmetry.space_group_name_H-M   'P 1'
#
loop_
_entity.id
_entity.type
_entity.pdbx_description
1 polymer ?
#
loop_
_entity_poly.entity_id
_entity_poly.type
_entity_poly.pdbx_seq_one_letter_code
_entity_poly.pdbx_strand_id
1 'polypeptide(L)'
;MKKYPWLKFYTSDWLADPGLRMCSSAARGLWIDMVCIMHDAKPYGHLLIAESVPTDAQLSSIVGIPVEELQSLLSELEKSKVFSKKRSSVIYSRKLVRMQEKVVKARKNGIKGGNPKLEKDIEIEEKKDSRLTREVNLGVKPQNPEPRIQKQSEADASAGNASRHSKSVLFDTGVTYLVSKGIDEQRARSFIGKLRKTHSDLEVLASIEACKDKGAVDPIPYIEAILNEKRPEIVKPEIWDRLQHGGSIQ
;
A
#
# COMPACT_ATOMS: atom_id res chain seq x y z
N MET A 1 -3.46 20.97 -17.76
CA MET A 1 -3.28 19.74 -16.94
C MET A 1 -3.23 18.56 -17.90
N LYS A 2 -2.33 17.58 -17.72
CA LYS A 2 -2.24 16.43 -18.64
C LYS A 2 -3.47 15.54 -18.43
N LYS A 3 -4.33 15.42 -19.44
CA LYS A 3 -5.49 14.52 -19.45
C LYS A 3 -4.97 13.09 -19.64
N TYR A 4 -5.46 12.15 -18.84
CA TYR A 4 -5.13 10.74 -19.01
C TYR A 4 -6.11 10.12 -20.02
N PRO A 5 -5.65 9.28 -20.96
CA PRO A 5 -6.53 8.60 -21.89
C PRO A 5 -7.25 7.39 -21.25
N TRP A 6 -7.04 7.17 -19.94
CA TRP A 6 -7.56 6.02 -19.20
C TRP A 6 -8.03 6.46 -17.81
N LEU A 7 -9.06 5.80 -17.32
CA LEU A 7 -9.59 5.96 -15.97
C LEU A 7 -9.15 4.79 -15.10
N LYS A 8 -8.66 5.07 -13.89
CA LYS A 8 -8.40 4.01 -12.90
C LYS A 8 -9.71 3.47 -12.35
N PHE A 9 -10.13 2.32 -12.85
CA PHE A 9 -11.34 1.64 -12.43
C PHE A 9 -11.03 0.55 -11.40
N TYR A 10 -11.73 0.58 -10.27
CA TYR A 10 -11.58 -0.40 -9.20
C TYR A 10 -12.87 -1.21 -9.10
N THR A 11 -12.85 -2.44 -9.62
CA THR A 11 -14.02 -3.33 -9.66
C THR A 11 -14.55 -3.67 -8.27
N SER A 12 -13.64 -3.80 -7.28
CA SER A 12 -14.01 -4.01 -5.87
C SER A 12 -14.88 -2.87 -5.34
N ASP A 13 -14.45 -1.62 -5.57
CA ASP A 13 -15.18 -0.44 -5.11
C ASP A 13 -16.52 -0.30 -5.82
N TRP A 14 -16.57 -0.69 -7.11
CA TRP A 14 -17.80 -0.68 -7.90
C TRP A 14 -18.83 -1.68 -7.37
N LEU A 15 -18.39 -2.90 -7.06
CA LEU A 15 -19.26 -3.96 -6.55
C LEU A 15 -19.66 -3.76 -5.09
N ALA A 16 -18.80 -3.11 -4.30
CA ALA A 16 -19.00 -2.91 -2.86
C ALA A 16 -19.78 -1.63 -2.50
N ASP A 17 -20.13 -0.76 -3.46
CA ASP A 17 -20.90 0.47 -3.18
C ASP A 17 -22.37 0.14 -2.90
N PRO A 18 -22.85 0.22 -1.64
CA PRO A 18 -24.22 -0.20 -1.31
C PRO A 18 -25.28 0.69 -1.96
N GLY A 19 -25.04 2.00 -2.07
CA GLY A 19 -25.99 2.93 -2.67
C GLY A 19 -26.19 2.61 -4.16
N LEU A 20 -25.09 2.35 -4.86
CA LEU A 20 -25.14 1.96 -6.26
C LEU A 20 -25.73 0.56 -6.47
N ARG A 21 -25.50 -0.37 -5.54
CA ARG A 21 -26.07 -1.74 -5.58
C ARG A 21 -27.58 -1.79 -5.32
N MET A 22 -28.12 -0.80 -4.62
CA MET A 22 -29.57 -0.63 -4.43
C MET A 22 -30.27 -0.02 -5.65
N CYS A 23 -29.52 0.51 -6.61
CA CYS A 23 -30.07 1.06 -7.84
C CYS A 23 -30.31 -0.01 -8.92
N SER A 24 -31.25 0.29 -9.81
CA SER A 24 -31.55 -0.44 -11.04
C SER A 24 -30.30 -0.64 -11.91
N SER A 25 -30.30 -1.67 -12.77
CA SER A 25 -29.22 -1.88 -13.74
C SER A 25 -29.06 -0.70 -14.69
N ALA A 26 -30.17 -0.07 -15.10
CA ALA A 26 -30.16 1.12 -15.95
C ALA A 26 -29.49 2.32 -15.25
N ALA A 27 -29.84 2.60 -13.99
CA ALA A 27 -29.20 3.68 -13.22
C ALA A 27 -27.69 3.44 -13.02
N ARG A 28 -27.30 2.17 -12.80
CA ARG A 28 -25.88 1.78 -12.73
C ARG A 28 -25.15 2.01 -14.06
N GLY A 29 -25.79 1.71 -15.19
CA GLY A 29 -25.28 2.00 -16.53
C GLY A 29 -25.10 3.51 -16.75
N LEU A 30 -26.15 4.29 -16.51
CA LEU A 30 -26.13 5.75 -16.59
C LEU A 30 -24.99 6.34 -15.75
N TRP A 31 -24.77 5.81 -14.53
CA TRP A 31 -23.69 6.30 -13.68
C TRP A 31 -22.29 6.08 -14.28
N ILE A 32 -22.05 4.97 -14.98
CA ILE A 32 -20.78 4.77 -15.71
C ILE A 32 -20.61 5.80 -16.82
N ASP A 33 -21.64 6.03 -17.63
CA ASP A 33 -21.55 7.00 -18.72
C ASP A 33 -21.27 8.41 -18.18
N MET A 34 -21.96 8.80 -17.09
CA MET A 34 -21.68 10.04 -16.38
C MET A 34 -20.24 10.09 -15.85
N VAL A 35 -19.71 9.01 -15.29
CA VAL A 35 -18.31 8.94 -14.84
C VAL A 35 -17.33 9.14 -16.01
N CYS A 36 -17.62 8.59 -17.18
CA CYS A 36 -16.83 8.79 -18.40
C CYS A 36 -16.84 10.27 -18.84
N ILE A 37 -18.01 10.91 -18.85
CA ILE A 37 -18.13 12.35 -19.15
C ILE A 37 -17.33 13.18 -18.13
N MET A 38 -17.48 12.89 -16.84
CA MET A 38 -16.78 13.60 -15.76
C MET A 38 -15.26 13.40 -15.78
N HIS A 39 -14.77 12.31 -16.37
CA HIS A 39 -13.34 12.05 -16.54
C HIS A 39 -12.71 12.98 -17.59
N ASP A 40 -13.49 13.35 -18.61
CA ASP A 40 -13.08 14.32 -19.64
C ASP A 40 -13.28 15.78 -19.20
N ALA A 41 -14.30 16.01 -18.37
CA ALA A 41 -14.71 17.35 -17.96
C ALA A 41 -13.61 18.16 -17.23
N LYS A 42 -13.74 19.49 -17.34
CA LYS A 42 -12.96 20.46 -16.58
C LYS A 42 -13.93 21.38 -15.81
N PRO A 43 -13.84 21.45 -14.47
CA PRO A 43 -12.98 20.67 -13.57
C PRO A 43 -13.24 19.16 -13.55
N TYR A 44 -12.18 18.37 -13.37
CA TYR A 44 -12.24 16.89 -13.30
C TYR A 44 -13.23 16.40 -12.25
N GLY A 45 -14.00 15.36 -12.58
CA GLY A 45 -14.96 14.75 -11.67
C GLY A 45 -16.29 15.49 -11.52
N HIS A 46 -16.52 16.54 -12.32
CA HIS A 46 -17.76 17.31 -12.35
C HIS A 46 -18.47 17.09 -13.67
N LEU A 47 -19.79 16.95 -13.65
CA LEU A 47 -20.58 16.68 -14.84
C LEU A 47 -20.76 17.98 -15.62
N LEU A 48 -19.85 18.24 -16.54
CA LEU A 48 -19.82 19.42 -17.38
C LEU A 48 -19.56 19.01 -18.83
N ILE A 49 -20.25 19.66 -19.75
CA ILE A 49 -20.12 19.47 -21.19
C ILE A 49 -19.81 20.84 -21.77
N ALA A 50 -18.68 20.95 -22.49
CA ALA A 50 -18.15 22.24 -22.94
C ALA A 50 -18.12 23.31 -21.82
N GLU A 51 -17.67 22.91 -20.62
CA GLU A 51 -17.53 23.77 -19.43
C GLU A 51 -18.86 24.28 -18.83
N SER A 52 -20.00 23.86 -19.36
CA SER A 52 -21.34 24.22 -18.87
C SER A 52 -22.03 23.03 -18.22
N VAL A 53 -22.97 23.32 -17.31
CA VAL A 53 -23.83 22.28 -16.73
C VAL A 53 -24.78 21.80 -17.82
N PRO A 54 -24.77 20.50 -18.18
CA PRO A 54 -25.63 20.02 -19.25
C PRO A 54 -27.09 20.08 -18.81
N THR A 55 -27.97 20.46 -19.73
CA THR A 55 -29.41 20.28 -19.55
C THR A 55 -29.77 18.81 -19.66
N ASP A 56 -30.93 18.43 -19.10
CA ASP A 56 -31.42 17.04 -19.20
C ASP A 56 -31.54 16.57 -20.65
N ALA A 57 -31.94 17.45 -21.56
CA ALA A 57 -32.02 17.16 -23.00
C ALA A 57 -30.64 16.89 -23.63
N GLN A 58 -29.62 17.69 -23.27
CA GLN A 58 -28.25 17.48 -23.74
C GLN A 58 -27.67 16.17 -23.20
N LEU A 59 -27.87 15.91 -21.90
CA LEU A 59 -27.39 14.69 -21.28
C LEU A 59 -28.09 13.45 -21.85
N SER A 60 -29.40 13.53 -22.07
CA SER A 60 -30.22 12.51 -22.74
C SER A 60 -29.68 12.19 -24.14
N SER A 61 -29.37 13.21 -24.95
CA SER A 61 -28.80 13.03 -26.28
C SER A 61 -27.42 12.37 -26.28
N ILE A 62 -26.61 12.62 -25.24
CA ILE A 62 -25.24 12.08 -25.15
C ILE A 62 -25.24 10.64 -24.64
N VAL A 63 -26.10 10.33 -23.67
CA VAL A 63 -26.24 8.97 -23.13
C VAL A 63 -27.07 8.09 -24.06
N GLY A 64 -27.97 8.67 -24.85
CA GLY A 64 -28.82 7.94 -25.81
C GLY A 64 -30.07 7.34 -25.18
N ILE A 65 -30.64 7.99 -24.16
CA ILE A 65 -31.89 7.56 -23.49
C ILE A 65 -32.91 8.69 -23.48
N PRO A 66 -34.23 8.42 -23.47
CA PRO A 66 -35.25 9.47 -23.42
C PRO A 66 -35.17 10.31 -22.13
N VAL A 67 -35.55 11.58 -22.21
CA VAL A 67 -35.44 12.56 -21.10
C VAL A 67 -36.21 12.12 -19.87
N GLU A 68 -37.40 11.54 -20.03
CA GLU A 68 -38.22 11.06 -18.91
C GLU A 68 -37.54 9.92 -18.16
N GLU A 69 -36.96 8.97 -18.89
CA GLU A 69 -36.19 7.86 -18.30
C GLU A 69 -34.95 8.40 -17.59
N LEU A 70 -34.21 9.32 -18.21
CA LEU A 70 -33.05 9.97 -17.60
C LEU A 70 -33.42 10.63 -16.26
N GLN A 71 -34.53 11.37 -16.18
CA GLN A 71 -34.97 12.04 -14.96
C GLN A 71 -35.33 11.05 -13.85
N SER A 72 -35.98 9.93 -14.22
CA SER A 72 -36.27 8.84 -13.28
C SER A 72 -34.99 8.22 -12.71
N LEU A 73 -34.03 7.89 -13.58
CA LEU A 73 -32.74 7.30 -13.19
C LEU A 73 -31.88 8.28 -12.36
N LEU A 74 -31.85 9.56 -12.72
CA LEU A 74 -31.16 10.60 -11.93
C LEU A 74 -31.76 10.74 -10.53
N SER A 75 -33.09 10.69 -10.43
CA SER A 75 -33.80 10.73 -9.14
C SER A 75 -33.47 9.51 -8.28
N GLU A 76 -33.36 8.32 -8.89
CA GLU A 76 -32.95 7.09 -8.22
C GLU A 76 -31.51 7.21 -7.67
N LEU A 77 -30.57 7.65 -8.50
CA LEU A 77 -29.17 7.86 -8.11
C LEU A 77 -29.02 8.92 -7.00
N GLU A 78 -29.86 9.96 -7.01
CA GLU A 78 -29.90 11.00 -5.99
C GLU A 78 -30.42 10.45 -4.65
N LYS A 79 -31.52 9.69 -4.67
CA LYS A 79 -32.08 9.02 -3.48
C LYS A 79 -31.07 8.07 -2.83
N SER A 80 -30.33 7.31 -3.64
CA SER A 80 -29.26 6.43 -3.20
C SER A 80 -27.94 7.14 -2.85
N LYS A 81 -27.91 8.48 -2.98
CA LYS A 81 -26.75 9.33 -2.67
C LYS A 81 -25.47 8.94 -3.43
N VAL A 82 -25.60 8.39 -4.63
CA VAL A 82 -24.44 7.94 -5.44
C VAL A 82 -23.53 9.10 -5.80
N PHE A 83 -24.11 10.25 -6.14
CA PHE A 83 -23.38 11.49 -6.43
C PHE A 83 -23.67 12.58 -5.40
N SER A 84 -23.01 13.73 -5.54
CA SER A 84 -23.31 14.96 -4.81
C SER A 84 -23.55 16.11 -5.77
N LYS A 85 -24.34 17.10 -5.38
CA LYS A 85 -24.56 18.35 -6.12
C LYS A 85 -23.88 19.51 -5.39
N LYS A 86 -23.27 20.45 -6.13
CA LYS A 86 -22.82 21.73 -5.58
C LYS A 86 -23.99 22.71 -5.47
N ARG A 87 -23.76 23.85 -4.81
CA ARG A 87 -24.73 24.99 -4.77
C ARG A 87 -25.13 25.48 -6.16
N SER A 88 -24.27 25.29 -7.16
CA SER A 88 -24.51 25.63 -8.57
C SER A 88 -25.23 24.52 -9.35
N SER A 89 -25.88 23.56 -8.67
CA SER A 89 -26.56 22.40 -9.25
C SER A 89 -25.67 21.43 -10.06
N VAL A 90 -24.35 21.61 -10.06
CA VAL A 90 -23.40 20.73 -10.74
C VAL A 90 -23.30 19.39 -9.99
N ILE A 91 -23.65 18.30 -10.67
CA ILE A 91 -23.40 16.93 -10.19
C ILE A 91 -21.90 16.65 -10.24
N TYR A 92 -21.36 16.02 -9.20
CA TYR A 92 -19.96 15.60 -9.18
C TYR A 92 -19.79 14.25 -8.47
N SER A 93 -18.76 13.52 -8.90
CA SER A 93 -18.34 12.28 -8.26
C SER A 93 -17.31 12.56 -7.17
N ARG A 94 -17.69 12.28 -5.92
CA ARG A 94 -16.80 12.43 -4.75
C ARG A 94 -15.50 11.63 -4.92
N LYS A 95 -15.59 10.45 -5.55
CA LYS A 95 -14.43 9.59 -5.82
C LYS A 95 -13.46 10.24 -6.81
N LEU A 96 -13.97 10.73 -7.94
CA LEU A 96 -13.14 11.38 -8.96
C LEU A 96 -12.46 12.64 -8.43
N VAL A 97 -13.18 13.47 -7.66
CA VAL A 97 -12.59 14.67 -7.04
C VAL A 97 -11.46 14.30 -6.06
N ARG A 98 -11.68 13.33 -5.17
CA ARG A 98 -10.63 12.83 -4.25
C ARG A 98 -9.44 12.22 -5.00
N MET A 99 -9.68 11.54 -6.12
CA MET A 99 -8.61 11.01 -6.97
C MET A 99 -7.79 12.15 -7.56
N GLN A 100 -8.43 13.20 -8.07
CA GLN A 100 -7.75 14.37 -8.60
C GLN A 100 -6.90 15.07 -7.54
N GLU A 101 -7.42 15.23 -6.32
CA GLU A 101 -6.69 15.80 -5.19
C GLU A 101 -5.42 14.98 -4.87
N LYS A 102 -5.53 13.65 -4.85
CA LYS A 102 -4.38 12.75 -4.66
C LYS A 102 -3.35 12.89 -5.76
N VAL A 103 -3.76 12.95 -7.02
CA VAL A 103 -2.86 13.13 -8.17
C VAL A 103 -2.15 14.48 -8.10
N VAL A 104 -2.87 15.56 -7.79
CA VAL A 104 -2.29 16.89 -7.62
C VAL A 104 -1.29 16.91 -6.47
N LYS A 105 -1.62 16.31 -5.32
CA LYS A 105 -0.72 16.20 -4.17
C LYS A 105 0.52 15.38 -4.49
N ALA A 106 0.36 14.22 -5.13
CA ALA A 106 1.47 13.37 -5.54
C ALA A 106 2.40 14.10 -6.53
N ARG A 107 1.84 14.86 -7.47
CA ARG A 107 2.64 15.67 -8.41
C ARG A 107 3.41 16.77 -7.69
N LYS A 108 2.77 17.50 -6.76
CA LYS A 108 3.45 18.52 -5.93
C LYS A 108 4.60 17.91 -5.12
N ASN A 109 4.40 16.71 -4.58
CA ASN A 109 5.43 16.00 -3.84
C ASN A 109 6.56 15.50 -4.75
N GLY A 110 6.23 14.97 -5.93
CA GLY A 110 7.21 14.48 -6.89
C GLY A 110 8.10 15.59 -7.48
N ILE A 111 7.58 16.82 -7.63
CA ILE A 111 8.37 17.99 -8.02
C ILE A 111 9.47 18.31 -7.00
N LYS A 112 9.25 18.01 -5.71
CA LYS A 112 10.23 18.23 -4.65
C LYS A 112 11.38 17.19 -4.65
N GLY A 113 11.34 16.19 -5.54
CA GLY A 113 12.40 15.20 -5.71
C GLY A 113 12.33 14.00 -4.77
N GLY A 114 13.17 13.00 -5.06
CA GLY A 114 13.43 11.84 -4.19
C GLY A 114 14.50 12.14 -3.12
N ASN A 115 14.74 11.18 -2.22
CA ASN A 115 15.74 11.32 -1.17
C ASN A 115 17.15 11.56 -1.77
N PRO A 116 17.79 12.72 -1.53
CA PRO A 116 19.09 13.06 -2.11
C PRO A 116 20.23 12.14 -1.64
N LYS A 117 20.01 11.30 -0.62
CA LYS A 117 21.00 10.29 -0.18
C LYS A 117 21.13 9.09 -1.13
N LEU A 118 20.26 8.93 -2.12
CA LEU A 118 20.32 7.81 -3.08
C LEU A 118 21.35 8.03 -4.22
N GLU A 119 21.93 9.23 -4.34
CA GLU A 119 22.94 9.56 -5.38
C GLU A 119 24.39 9.24 -4.97
N LYS A 120 24.66 8.89 -3.71
CA LYS A 120 26.04 8.86 -3.21
C LYS A 120 26.83 7.56 -3.42
N ASP A 121 26.22 6.51 -3.98
CA ASP A 121 26.86 5.19 -4.10
C ASP A 121 27.20 4.80 -5.56
N ILE A 122 27.22 5.76 -6.50
CA ILE A 122 27.74 5.51 -7.85
C ILE A 122 28.92 6.44 -8.13
N GLU A 123 30.12 5.98 -7.77
CA GLU A 123 31.36 6.51 -8.34
C GLU A 123 31.40 6.12 -9.83
N ILE A 124 30.84 6.97 -10.69
CA ILE A 124 31.09 6.90 -12.13
C ILE A 124 32.30 7.81 -12.38
N GLU A 125 33.45 7.21 -12.69
CA GLU A 125 34.60 7.94 -13.19
C GLU A 125 34.21 8.78 -14.41
N GLU A 126 34.38 10.09 -14.30
CA GLU A 126 34.11 11.05 -15.36
C GLU A 126 35.07 10.83 -16.54
N LYS A 127 34.55 10.34 -17.67
CA LYS A 127 35.06 10.72 -18.98
C LYS A 127 34.05 11.60 -19.68
N LYS A 128 34.39 12.89 -19.72
CA LYS A 128 33.82 13.88 -20.64
C LYS A 128 33.91 13.34 -22.06
N ASP A 129 32.77 13.06 -22.68
CA ASP A 129 32.63 13.47 -24.07
C ASP A 129 31.22 13.95 -24.37
N SER A 130 31.18 15.13 -24.97
CA SER A 130 29.98 15.83 -25.36
C SER A 130 29.57 15.37 -26.75
N ARG A 131 28.28 15.08 -26.92
CA ARG A 131 27.57 14.68 -28.15
C ARG A 131 27.63 13.17 -28.41
N LEU A 132 26.48 12.49 -28.23
CA LEU A 132 25.73 11.84 -29.31
C LEU A 132 24.52 11.07 -28.73
N THR A 133 23.40 11.25 -29.45
CA THR A 133 22.29 10.31 -29.66
C THR A 133 21.55 9.73 -28.46
N ARG A 134 20.36 10.31 -28.28
CA ARG A 134 19.18 9.74 -27.64
C ARG A 134 18.70 8.52 -28.43
N GLU A 135 19.40 7.39 -28.31
CA GLU A 135 18.87 6.11 -28.77
C GLU A 135 17.85 5.60 -27.75
N VAL A 136 16.59 5.64 -28.18
CA VAL A 136 15.48 5.02 -27.46
C VAL A 136 15.69 3.51 -27.59
N ASN A 137 16.15 2.88 -26.51
CA ASN A 137 16.20 1.43 -26.42
C ASN A 137 14.78 0.87 -26.58
N LEU A 138 14.45 0.41 -27.79
CA LEU A 138 13.23 -0.31 -28.16
C LEU A 138 13.28 -1.79 -27.73
N GLY A 139 13.90 -2.05 -26.58
CA GLY A 139 13.75 -3.32 -25.87
C GLY A 139 12.51 -3.23 -24.99
N VAL A 140 11.35 -3.61 -25.54
CA VAL A 140 10.14 -3.86 -24.74
C VAL A 140 10.48 -4.98 -23.75
N LYS A 141 10.91 -4.61 -22.55
CA LYS A 141 10.85 -5.51 -21.40
C LYS A 141 9.35 -5.69 -21.15
N PRO A 142 8.75 -6.88 -21.35
CA PRO A 142 7.40 -7.10 -20.88
C PRO A 142 7.37 -6.72 -19.41
N GLN A 143 6.33 -5.97 -19.00
CA GLN A 143 6.08 -5.76 -17.58
C GLN A 143 6.08 -7.15 -16.95
N ASN A 144 7.07 -7.43 -16.09
CA ASN A 144 6.93 -8.47 -15.10
C ASN A 144 5.80 -7.97 -14.19
N PRO A 145 4.59 -8.56 -14.23
CA PRO A 145 3.61 -8.22 -13.21
C PRO A 145 4.25 -8.62 -11.89
N GLU A 146 4.53 -7.66 -11.02
CA GLU A 146 4.86 -7.97 -9.63
C GLU A 146 3.81 -8.99 -9.17
N PRO A 147 4.21 -10.17 -8.66
CA PRO A 147 3.28 -11.00 -7.94
C PRO A 147 2.85 -10.15 -6.76
N ARG A 148 1.67 -9.55 -6.88
CA ARG A 148 0.97 -9.00 -5.74
C ARG A 148 0.68 -10.21 -4.87
N ILE A 149 1.57 -10.47 -3.92
CA ILE A 149 1.29 -11.36 -2.79
C ILE A 149 0.12 -10.68 -2.07
N GLN A 150 -1.08 -11.00 -2.54
CA GLN A 150 -2.27 -10.91 -1.73
C GLN A 150 -1.98 -11.89 -0.60
N LYS A 151 -1.86 -11.37 0.62
CA LYS A 151 -2.21 -12.17 1.78
C LYS A 151 -3.63 -12.65 1.52
N GLN A 152 -3.76 -13.90 1.07
CA GLN A 152 -5.00 -14.63 1.21
C GLN A 152 -5.24 -14.68 2.71
N SER A 153 -6.15 -13.83 3.18
CA SER A 153 -6.80 -14.08 4.45
C SER A 153 -7.75 -15.24 4.18
N GLU A 154 -7.21 -16.45 4.22
CA GLU A 154 -8.02 -17.62 4.53
C GLU A 154 -8.57 -17.40 5.94
N ALA A 155 -9.89 -17.54 6.03
CA ALA A 155 -10.61 -17.38 7.28
C ALA A 155 -10.30 -18.59 8.18
N ASP A 156 -9.20 -18.50 8.93
CA ASP A 156 -8.97 -19.30 10.13
C ASP A 156 -8.85 -18.35 11.33
N ALA A 157 -9.98 -18.22 12.05
CA ALA A 157 -10.23 -17.20 13.06
C ALA A 157 -9.47 -17.37 14.39
N SER A 158 -8.43 -18.21 14.48
CA SER A 158 -7.77 -18.51 15.77
C SER A 158 -6.25 -18.27 15.80
N ALA A 159 -5.50 -18.66 14.75
CA ALA A 159 -4.03 -18.56 14.78
C ALA A 159 -3.47 -17.14 14.54
N GLY A 160 -4.15 -16.35 13.70
CA GLY A 160 -3.68 -15.01 13.32
C GLY A 160 -3.78 -13.96 14.43
N ASN A 161 -4.73 -14.13 15.36
CA ASN A 161 -4.92 -13.20 16.47
C ASN A 161 -3.85 -13.40 17.56
N ALA A 162 -3.47 -14.66 17.83
CA ALA A 162 -2.40 -15.00 18.77
C ALA A 162 -1.03 -14.47 18.31
N SER A 163 -0.70 -14.56 17.01
CA SER A 163 0.56 -14.03 16.47
C SER A 163 0.62 -12.49 16.47
N ARG A 164 -0.51 -11.81 16.18
CA ARG A 164 -0.62 -10.34 16.30
C ARG A 164 -0.52 -9.86 17.74
N HIS A 165 -1.17 -10.58 18.66
CA HIS A 165 -1.13 -10.27 20.09
C HIS A 165 0.28 -10.46 20.64
N SER A 166 0.96 -11.56 20.29
CA SER A 166 2.35 -11.84 20.67
C SER A 166 3.33 -10.75 20.21
N LYS A 167 3.17 -10.25 18.96
CA LYS A 167 4.00 -9.15 18.46
C LYS A 167 3.76 -7.84 19.22
N SER A 168 2.51 -7.46 19.49
CA SER A 168 2.24 -6.23 20.25
C SER A 168 2.82 -6.33 21.66
N VAL A 169 2.53 -7.44 22.35
CA VAL A 169 2.99 -7.69 23.72
C VAL A 169 4.51 -7.68 23.82
N LEU A 170 5.24 -8.27 22.86
CA LEU A 170 6.69 -8.24 22.83
C LEU A 170 7.26 -6.82 22.69
N PHE A 171 6.72 -6.02 21.77
CA PHE A 171 7.22 -4.66 21.58
C PHE A 171 6.81 -3.75 22.74
N ASP A 172 5.59 -3.86 23.26
CA ASP A 172 5.10 -3.04 24.37
C ASP A 172 5.88 -3.35 25.66
N THR A 173 6.07 -4.64 25.98
CA THR A 173 6.80 -5.07 27.19
C THR A 173 8.31 -4.83 27.07
N GLY A 174 8.90 -5.20 25.93
CA GLY A 174 10.35 -5.10 25.73
C GLY A 174 10.84 -3.66 25.59
N VAL A 175 10.11 -2.81 24.86
CA VAL A 175 10.50 -1.40 24.70
C VAL A 175 10.36 -0.67 26.04
N THR A 176 9.27 -0.88 26.77
CA THR A 176 9.06 -0.25 28.09
C THR A 176 10.18 -0.60 29.06
N TYR A 177 10.59 -1.88 29.10
CA TYR A 177 11.70 -2.30 29.97
C TYR A 177 13.04 -1.69 29.56
N LEU A 178 13.41 -1.74 28.27
CA LEU A 178 14.69 -1.19 27.80
C LEU A 178 14.78 0.34 28.00
N VAL A 179 13.65 1.06 27.80
CA VAL A 179 13.56 2.49 28.07
C VAL A 179 13.73 2.79 29.56
N SER A 180 13.14 1.97 30.43
CA SER A 180 13.33 2.10 31.89
C SER A 180 14.79 1.94 32.34
N LYS A 181 15.62 1.27 31.53
CA LYS A 181 17.07 1.11 31.74
C LYS A 181 17.91 2.17 31.03
N GLY A 182 17.29 3.22 30.50
CA GLY A 182 17.97 4.37 29.89
C GLY A 182 18.30 4.21 28.41
N ILE A 183 17.74 3.21 27.72
CA ILE A 183 17.92 3.04 26.27
C ILE A 183 16.87 3.88 25.54
N ASP A 184 17.32 4.63 24.54
CA ASP A 184 16.44 5.39 23.64
C ASP A 184 15.39 4.49 22.97
N GLU A 185 14.15 4.98 22.89
CA GLU A 185 12.99 4.23 22.42
C GLU A 185 13.15 3.72 20.97
N GLN A 186 13.79 4.51 20.11
CA GLN A 186 14.08 4.13 18.72
C GLN A 186 15.15 3.03 18.66
N ARG A 187 16.17 3.11 19.53
CA ARG A 187 17.20 2.06 19.66
C ARG A 187 16.62 0.76 20.22
N ALA A 188 15.76 0.82 21.25
CA ALA A 188 15.11 -0.34 21.83
C ALA A 188 14.24 -1.10 20.82
N ARG A 189 13.43 -0.38 20.02
CA ARG A 189 12.64 -0.98 18.93
C ARG A 189 13.50 -1.62 17.85
N SER A 190 14.58 -0.95 17.47
CA SER A 190 15.51 -1.46 16.44
C SER A 190 16.21 -2.73 16.91
N PHE A 191 16.60 -2.78 18.18
CA PHE A 191 17.22 -3.93 18.82
C PHE A 191 16.27 -5.14 18.89
N ILE A 192 15.05 -4.97 19.40
CA ILE A 192 14.04 -6.05 19.42
C ILE A 192 13.72 -6.51 17.99
N GLY A 193 13.63 -5.58 17.04
CA GLY A 193 13.45 -5.89 15.62
C GLY A 193 14.60 -6.73 15.03
N LYS A 194 15.83 -6.53 15.50
CA LYS A 194 17.01 -7.34 15.12
C LYS A 194 16.91 -8.76 15.70
N LEU A 195 16.56 -8.90 16.97
CA LEU A 195 16.44 -10.21 17.63
C LEU A 195 15.35 -11.10 16.99
N ARG A 196 14.24 -10.50 16.55
CA ARG A 196 13.15 -11.23 15.86
C ARG A 196 13.51 -11.76 14.47
N LYS A 197 14.66 -11.36 13.90
CA LYS A 197 15.16 -11.93 12.65
C LYS A 197 15.84 -13.28 12.87
N THR A 198 16.32 -13.53 14.08
CA THR A 198 17.16 -14.69 14.42
C THR A 198 16.54 -15.59 15.47
N HIS A 199 15.61 -15.08 16.29
CA HIS A 199 14.95 -15.80 17.39
C HIS A 199 13.43 -15.68 17.31
N SER A 200 12.72 -16.66 17.87
CA SER A 200 11.26 -16.63 17.97
C SER A 200 10.78 -15.58 19.00
N ASP A 201 9.56 -15.07 18.83
CA ASP A 201 9.00 -14.02 19.70
C ASP A 201 8.94 -14.46 21.19
N LEU A 202 8.78 -15.76 21.46
CA LEU A 202 8.76 -16.34 22.82
C LEU A 202 10.15 -16.38 23.46
N GLU A 203 11.19 -16.72 22.70
CA GLU A 203 12.57 -16.74 23.22
C GLU A 203 13.05 -15.34 23.59
N VAL A 204 12.70 -14.35 22.76
CA VAL A 204 13.02 -12.95 23.02
C VAL A 204 12.30 -12.47 24.28
N LEU A 205 11.00 -12.76 24.43
CA LEU A 205 10.25 -12.43 25.65
C LEU A 205 10.87 -13.06 26.91
N ALA A 206 11.18 -14.37 26.86
CA ALA A 206 11.78 -15.07 27.99
C ALA A 206 13.17 -14.52 28.37
N SER A 207 13.96 -14.09 27.38
CA SER A 207 15.26 -13.46 27.63
C SER A 207 15.14 -12.08 28.31
N ILE A 208 14.11 -11.32 27.95
CA ILE A 208 13.81 -10.01 28.56
C ILE A 208 13.32 -10.19 29.99
N GLU A 209 12.48 -11.19 30.25
CA GLU A 209 12.00 -11.53 31.59
C GLU A 209 13.14 -12.02 32.49
N ALA A 210 14.00 -12.92 31.99
CA ALA A 210 15.21 -13.35 32.70
C ALA A 210 16.20 -12.19 32.97
N CYS A 211 16.20 -11.15 32.14
CA CYS A 211 16.99 -9.94 32.37
C CYS A 211 16.39 -9.07 33.47
N LYS A 212 15.06 -9.01 33.55
CA LYS A 212 14.32 -8.30 34.59
C LYS A 212 14.54 -8.94 35.96
N ASP A 213 14.47 -10.27 36.04
CA ASP A 213 14.61 -11.02 37.30
C ASP A 213 16.03 -10.96 37.87
N LYS A 214 17.06 -11.02 37.02
CA LYS A 214 18.47 -10.87 37.47
C LYS A 214 18.90 -9.41 37.66
N GLY A 215 18.05 -8.44 37.30
CA GLY A 215 18.31 -7.02 37.54
C GLY A 215 19.56 -6.47 36.85
N ALA A 216 19.92 -6.99 35.67
CA ALA A 216 21.14 -6.58 34.97
C ALA A 216 21.21 -5.05 34.76
N VAL A 217 22.42 -4.49 34.92
CA VAL A 217 22.71 -3.06 34.74
C VAL A 217 22.61 -2.70 33.26
N ASP A 218 23.21 -3.54 32.40
CA ASP A 218 23.16 -3.40 30.94
C ASP A 218 22.32 -4.51 30.29
N PRO A 219 21.09 -4.21 29.84
CA PRO A 219 20.16 -5.26 29.38
C PRO A 219 20.50 -5.81 27.99
N ILE A 220 21.14 -5.03 27.11
CA ILE A 220 21.47 -5.44 25.73
C ILE A 220 22.45 -6.63 25.68
N PRO A 221 23.67 -6.52 26.26
CA PRO A 221 24.65 -7.62 26.21
C PRO A 221 24.16 -8.86 26.96
N TYR A 222 23.37 -8.67 28.01
CA TYR A 222 22.80 -9.76 28.80
C TYR A 222 21.74 -10.56 28.00
N ILE A 223 20.86 -9.86 27.28
CA ILE A 223 19.85 -10.50 26.41
C ILE A 223 20.52 -11.24 25.24
N GLU A 224 21.52 -10.64 24.59
CA GLU A 224 22.27 -11.29 23.51
C GLU A 224 23.04 -12.52 24.01
N ALA A 225 23.61 -12.48 25.20
CA ALA A 225 24.30 -13.63 25.80
C ALA A 225 23.35 -14.81 26.05
N ILE A 226 22.17 -14.58 26.64
CA ILE A 226 21.17 -15.64 26.88
C ILE A 226 20.68 -16.27 25.58
N LEU A 227 20.45 -15.44 24.55
CA LEU A 227 19.95 -15.91 23.27
C LEU A 227 21.03 -16.67 22.47
N ASN A 228 22.31 -16.36 22.68
CA ASN A 228 23.43 -17.07 22.09
C ASN A 228 23.83 -18.34 22.88
N GLU A 229 23.67 -18.37 24.20
CA GLU A 229 23.97 -19.51 25.07
C GLU A 229 22.98 -20.67 24.87
N LYS A 230 21.74 -20.38 24.46
CA LYS A 230 20.73 -21.38 24.05
C LYS A 230 21.02 -22.07 22.71
N ARG A 231 22.20 -21.86 22.12
CA ARG A 231 22.67 -22.57 20.93
C ARG A 231 23.57 -23.76 21.33
N PRO A 232 23.04 -24.98 21.52
CA PRO A 232 23.90 -26.16 21.46
C PRO A 232 24.37 -26.35 20.01
N GLU A 233 25.61 -26.81 19.87
CA GLU A 233 26.40 -27.06 18.67
C GLU A 233 25.62 -27.38 17.38
N ILE A 234 25.48 -26.40 16.48
CA ILE A 234 25.30 -26.68 15.06
C ILE A 234 26.70 -26.78 14.47
N VAL A 235 27.24 -27.99 14.56
CA VAL A 235 28.20 -28.69 13.71
C VAL A 235 28.93 -27.83 12.67
N LYS A 236 30.27 -27.85 12.75
CA LYS A 236 31.20 -27.20 11.81
C LYS A 236 30.82 -27.51 10.35
N PRO A 237 30.98 -26.55 9.41
CA PRO A 237 30.61 -26.71 7.99
C PRO A 237 31.27 -27.92 7.30
N GLU A 238 32.40 -28.40 7.82
CA GLU A 238 33.20 -29.49 7.27
C GLU A 238 32.56 -30.88 7.37
N ILE A 239 31.51 -31.05 8.17
CA ILE A 239 30.84 -32.36 8.36
C ILE A 239 29.69 -32.55 7.35
N TRP A 240 29.08 -31.45 6.86
CA TRP A 240 28.03 -31.53 5.83
C TRP A 240 28.56 -32.03 4.48
N ASP A 241 29.79 -31.68 4.11
CA ASP A 241 30.43 -32.14 2.87
C ASP A 241 30.78 -33.64 2.88
N ARG A 242 31.15 -34.17 4.05
CA ARG A 242 31.56 -35.57 4.23
C ARG A 242 30.40 -36.56 4.18
N LEU A 243 29.19 -36.13 4.52
CA LEU A 243 27.99 -36.98 4.52
C LEU A 243 27.31 -37.08 3.14
N GLN A 244 27.58 -36.15 2.21
CA GLN A 244 27.02 -36.22 0.85
C GLN A 244 27.80 -37.16 -0.10
N HIS A 245 29.04 -37.53 0.22
CA HIS A 245 29.94 -38.26 -0.69
C HIS A 245 30.23 -39.71 -0.30
N GLY A 246 29.47 -40.32 0.62
CA GLY A 246 29.45 -41.78 0.82
C GLY A 246 30.81 -42.44 1.10
N GLY A 247 31.60 -41.89 2.04
CA GLY A 247 32.84 -42.53 2.50
C GLY A 247 32.60 -43.48 3.68
N SER A 248 32.88 -44.78 3.49
CA SER A 248 32.82 -45.81 4.52
C SER A 248 33.76 -45.53 5.69
N ILE A 249 33.31 -45.85 6.90
CA ILE A 249 34.06 -45.72 8.16
C ILE A 249 35.02 -46.90 8.31
N GLN A 250 36.31 -46.60 8.56
CA GLN A 250 37.18 -47.42 9.41
C GLN A 250 37.51 -46.60 10.65
#